data_AF-A0A401FM60-F1
#
_entry.id   AF-A0A401FM60-F1
#
_cell.length_a   1.000
_cell.length_b   1.000
_cell.length_c   1.000
_cell.angle_alpha   90.00
_cell.angle_beta   90.00
_cell.angle_gamma   90.00
#
_symmetry.space_group_name_H-M   'P 1'
#
loop_
_entity.id
_entity.type
_entity.pdbx_description
1 polymer ?
#
loop_
_entity_poly.entity_id
_entity_poly.type
_entity_poly.pdbx_seq_one_letter_code
_entity_poly.pdbx_strand_id
1 'polypeptide(L)' 'MHKAIGDQLTSIFVDHGLLRKYEADQVMDSLAGKFGLNIIKVDAQERFLSKLAGVSDPEKKRKIIGNEFIQVFNDEAQN' A
#
# COMPACT_ATOMS: atom_id res chain seq x y z
N MET A 1 16.96 -13.60 0.33
CA MET A 1 15.50 -13.87 0.20
C MET A 1 14.97 -13.57 -1.21
N HIS A 2 15.41 -12.51 -1.91
CA HIS A 2 14.97 -12.17 -3.29
C HIS A 2 15.41 -13.16 -4.41
N LYS A 3 16.38 -14.04 -4.14
CA LYS A 3 16.91 -15.04 -5.11
C LYS A 3 16.13 -16.36 -5.14
N ALA A 4 15.11 -16.52 -4.29
CA ALA A 4 14.47 -17.83 -4.08
C ALA A 4 13.07 -17.98 -4.70
N ILE A 5 12.40 -16.88 -5.12
CA ILE A 5 10.97 -16.92 -5.50
C ILE A 5 10.66 -16.32 -6.89
N GLY A 6 11.61 -15.63 -7.55
CA GLY A 6 11.46 -15.18 -8.95
C GLY A 6 10.16 -14.39 -9.22
N ASP A 7 9.57 -14.60 -10.40
CA ASP A 7 8.41 -13.88 -10.98
C ASP A 7 7.07 -14.13 -10.26
N GLN A 8 7.05 -14.96 -9.22
CA GLN A 8 5.83 -15.25 -8.44
C GLN A 8 5.55 -14.21 -7.35
N LEU A 9 6.43 -13.22 -7.17
CA LEU A 9 6.26 -12.18 -6.17
C LEU A 9 5.47 -10.99 -6.75
N THR A 10 4.16 -10.96 -6.51
CA THR A 10 3.35 -9.75 -6.70
C THR A 10 3.50 -8.86 -5.48
N SER A 11 4.11 -7.68 -5.65
CA SER A 11 4.25 -6.69 -4.58
C SER A 11 3.11 -5.68 -4.67
N ILE A 12 2.26 -5.63 -3.64
CA ILE A 12 1.16 -4.65 -3.59
C ILE A 12 1.65 -3.42 -2.84
N PHE A 13 1.62 -2.27 -3.51
CA PHE A 13 1.95 -0.98 -2.92
C PHE A 13 0.66 -0.18 -2.70
N VAL A 14 0.22 -0.06 -1.46
CA VAL A 14 -0.98 0.69 -1.08
C VAL A 14 -0.61 2.13 -0.76
N ASP A 15 -0.99 3.05 -1.64
CA ASP A 15 -0.88 4.48 -1.40
C ASP A 15 -2.08 4.96 -0.58
N HIS A 16 -1.88 5.08 0.73
CA HIS A 16 -2.89 5.56 1.67
C HIS A 16 -2.92 7.09 1.78
N GLY A 17 -2.16 7.82 0.94
CA GLY A 17 -2.17 9.29 0.89
C GLY A 17 -1.51 9.99 2.08
N LEU A 18 -0.77 9.26 2.92
CA LEU A 18 0.01 9.80 4.05
C LEU A 18 1.53 9.63 3.83
N LEU A 19 1.92 9.31 2.61
CA LEU A 19 3.33 9.19 2.22
C LEU A 19 3.96 10.56 2.02
N ARG A 20 5.29 10.64 2.11
CA ARG A 20 6.03 11.87 1.84
C ARG A 20 6.00 12.20 0.36
N LYS A 21 6.18 13.49 0.06
CA LYS A 21 6.27 13.98 -1.32
C LYS A 21 7.35 13.20 -2.08
N TYR A 22 6.98 12.62 -3.22
CA TYR A 22 7.83 11.78 -4.09
C TYR A 22 8.22 10.41 -3.52
N GLU A 23 7.67 9.98 -2.38
CA GLU A 23 7.98 8.67 -1.80
C GLU A 23 7.42 7.54 -2.64
N ALA A 24 6.17 7.66 -3.12
CA ALA A 24 5.56 6.68 -4.01
C ALA A 24 6.40 6.49 -5.30
N ASP A 25 6.82 7.59 -5.94
CA ASP A 25 7.62 7.53 -7.17
C ASP A 25 8.99 6.87 -6.94
N GLN A 26 9.67 7.22 -5.84
CA GLN A 26 10.95 6.60 -5.49
C GLN A 26 10.83 5.11 -5.20
N VAL A 27 9.73 4.69 -4.57
CA VAL A 27 9.46 3.28 -4.27
C VAL A 27 9.16 2.52 -5.56
N MET A 28 8.35 3.07 -6.46
CA MET A 28 8.07 2.49 -7.77
C MET A 28 9.34 2.37 -8.62
N ASP A 29 10.16 3.42 -8.72
CA ASP A 29 11.43 3.38 -9.45
C ASP A 29 12.41 2.36 -8.87
N SER A 30 12.48 2.28 -7.54
CA SER A 30 13.39 1.35 -6.87
C SER A 30 12.95 -0.10 -7.07
N LEU A 31 11.67 -0.40 -6.92
CA LEU A 31 11.17 -1.76 -6.94
C LEU A 31 10.87 -2.26 -8.37
N ALA A 32 10.20 -1.47 -9.22
CA ALA A 32 9.90 -1.85 -10.60
C ALA A 32 11.14 -1.74 -11.49
N GLY A 33 11.89 -0.64 -11.36
CA GLY A 33 13.04 -0.34 -12.22
C GLY A 33 14.29 -1.17 -11.89
N LYS A 34 14.63 -1.37 -10.62
CA LYS A 34 15.87 -2.09 -10.24
C LYS A 34 15.70 -3.59 -10.02
N PHE A 35 14.52 -4.03 -9.60
CA PHE A 35 14.28 -5.43 -9.26
C PHE A 35 13.40 -6.18 -10.28
N GLY A 36 12.79 -5.48 -11.26
CA GLY A 36 11.91 -6.10 -12.25
C GLY A 36 10.70 -6.80 -11.64
N LEU A 37 10.28 -6.37 -10.44
CA LEU A 37 9.15 -6.95 -9.73
C LEU A 37 7.83 -6.47 -10.35
N ASN A 38 6.85 -7.37 -10.39
CA ASN A 38 5.47 -7.00 -10.69
C ASN A 38 4.87 -6.27 -9.48
N ILE A 39 4.69 -4.96 -9.63
CA ILE A 39 4.14 -4.10 -8.57
C ILE A 39 2.79 -3.57 -8.98
N ILE A 40 1.81 -3.79 -8.12
CA ILE A 40 0.47 -3.23 -8.26
C ILE A 40 0.41 -2.02 -7.33
N LYS A 41 0.34 -0.82 -7.93
CA LYS A 41 0.08 0.42 -7.19
C LYS A 41 -1.42 0.55 -7.00
N VAL A 42 -1.85 0.60 -5.75
CA VAL A 42 -3.24 0.73 -5.36
C VAL A 42 -3.43 2.11 -4.74
N ASP A 43 -4.25 2.95 -5.36
CA ASP A 43 -4.63 4.23 -4.79
C ASP A 43 -5.78 4.03 -3.82
N ALA A 44 -5.49 4.15 -2.52
CA ALA A 44 -6.47 4.04 -1.46
C ALA A 44 -6.59 5.35 -0.66
N GLN A 45 -6.02 6.46 -1.15
CA GLN A 45 -5.96 7.72 -0.42
C GLN A 45 -7.35 8.17 0.06
N GLU A 46 -8.33 8.22 -0.85
CA GLU A 46 -9.69 8.64 -0.53
C GLU A 46 -10.36 7.70 0.49
N ARG A 47 -10.11 6.39 0.37
CA ARG A 47 -10.68 5.35 1.25
C ARG A 47 -10.17 5.50 2.68
N PHE A 48 -8.87 5.72 2.86
CA PHE A 48 -8.27 5.95 4.17
C PHE A 48 -8.67 7.31 4.75
N LEU A 49 -8.57 8.39 3.98
CA LEU A 49 -8.91 9.74 4.46
C LEU A 49 -10.39 9.85 4.85
N SER A 50 -11.30 9.24 4.08
CA SER A 50 -12.73 9.24 4.39
C SER A 50 -13.03 8.50 5.69
N LYS A 51 -12.38 7.37 5.97
CA LYS A 51 -12.58 6.63 7.23
C LYS A 51 -11.89 7.29 8.43
N LEU A 52 -10.87 8.11 8.19
CA LEU A 52 -10.18 8.89 9.22
C LEU A 52 -10.84 10.25 9.49
N ALA A 53 -11.78 10.68 8.64
CA ALA A 53 -12.50 11.93 8.80
C ALA A 53 -13.24 11.98 10.16
N GLY A 54 -12.93 12.99 10.97
CA GLY A 54 -13.53 13.16 12.30
C GLY A 54 -12.97 12.24 13.40
N VAL A 55 -11.99 11.37 13.10
CA VAL A 55 -11.37 10.49 14.11
C VAL A 55 -10.21 11.21 14.80
N SER A 56 -10.43 11.66 16.04
CA SER A 56 -9.41 12.31 16.87
C SER A 56 -8.57 11.32 17.68
N ASP A 57 -9.18 10.23 18.14
CA ASP A 57 -8.56 9.19 18.97
C ASP A 57 -7.42 8.44 18.23
N PRO A 58 -6.18 8.46 18.75
CA PRO A 58 -5.03 7.79 18.14
C PRO A 58 -5.19 6.27 18.00
N GLU A 59 -5.77 5.60 19.00
CA GLU A 59 -5.91 4.14 19.00
C GLU A 59 -6.98 3.71 18.00
N LYS A 60 -8.07 4.48 17.88
CA LYS A 60 -9.08 4.26 16.83
C LYS A 60 -8.50 4.48 15.44
N LYS A 61 -7.70 5.53 15.23
CA LYS A 61 -7.00 5.76 13.95
C LYS A 61 -6.13 4.57 13.57
N ARG A 62 -5.31 4.05 14.49
CA ARG A 62 -4.47 2.86 14.26
C ARG A 62 -5.30 1.65 13.85
N LYS A 63 -6.40 1.36 14.55
CA LYS A 63 -7.29 0.24 14.21
C LYS A 63 -7.94 0.39 12.85
N ILE A 64 -8.40 1.60 12.50
CA ILE A 64 -9.03 1.88 11.21
C ILE A 64 -8.03 1.68 10.07
N ILE A 65 -6.83 2.27 10.18
CA ILE A 65 -5.77 2.15 9.17
C ILE A 65 -5.39 0.69 8.97
N GLY A 66 -5.15 -0.06 10.05
CA GLY A 66 -4.77 -1.47 9.96
C GLY A 66 -5.85 -2.35 9.35
N ASN A 67 -7.11 -2.15 9.73
CA ASN A 67 -8.23 -2.89 9.15
C ASN A 67 -8.40 -2.57 7.66
N GLU A 68 -8.31 -1.29 7.29
CA GLU A 68 -8.45 -0.86 5.90
C GLU A 68 -7.34 -1.40 5.01
N PHE A 69 -6.12 -1.43 5.53
CA PHE A 69 -4.98 -1.98 4.81
C PHE A 69 -5.20 -3.46 4.46
N ILE A 70 -5.71 -4.26 5.40
CA ILE A 70 -6.03 -5.68 5.16
C ILE A 70 -7.15 -5.81 4.13
N GLN A 71 -8.18 -4.96 4.20
CA GLN A 71 -9.27 -5.00 3.21
C GLN A 71 -8.77 -4.69 1.81
N VAL A 72 -8.06 -3.58 1.62
CA VAL A 72 -7.50 -3.19 0.32
C VAL A 72 -6.56 -4.28 -0.22
N PHE A 73 -5.71 -4.84 0.64
CA PHE A 73 -4.82 -5.94 0.25
C PHE A 73 -5.59 -7.18 -0.20
N ASN A 74 -6.65 -7.58 0.52
CA ASN A 74 -7.47 -8.73 0.14
C ASN A 74 -8.25 -8.49 -1.15
N ASP A 75 -8.81 -7.29 -1.34
CA ASP A 75 -9.54 -6.90 -2.55
C ASP A 75 -8.63 -7.06 -3.79
N GLU A 76 -7.35 -6.66 -3.67
CA GLU A 76 -6.36 -6.71 -4.74
C GLU A 76 -5.75 -8.11 -4.93
N ALA A 77 -5.65 -8.91 -3.85
CA ALA A 77 -5.17 -10.29 -3.94
C ALA A 77 -6.21 -11.27 -4.51
N GLN A 78 -7.50 -10.90 -4.51
CA GLN A 78 -8.58 -11.70 -5.10
C GLN A 78 -8.90 -11.34 -6.56
N ASN A 79 -8.29 -10.28 -7.10
CA ASN A 79 -8.49 -9.79 -8.47
C ASN A 79 -7.62 -10.52 -9.51
#